data_AF-A0A6G1EWU0-F1
#
_entry.id   AF-A0A6G1EWU0-F1
#
_cell.length_a   1.000
_cell.length_b   1.000
_cell.length_c   1.000
_cell.angle_alpha   90.00
_cell.angle_beta   90.00
_cell.angle_gamma   90.00
#
_symmetry.space_group_name_H-M   'P 1'
#
loop_
_entity.id
_entity.type
_entity.pdbx_description
1 polymer ?
#
loop_
_entity_poly.entity_id
_entity_poly.type
_entity_poly.pdbx_seq_one_letter_code
_entity_poly.pdbx_strand_id
1 'polypeptide(L)'
;MVVAGRGGNNHRVAARWDESAIGLLPEYIKGFYAHLLKTFDSFAEELGPEKRYRREQTGNHYASTIQCYMKEHGTTIQETCQKLKELIEDAWKDMVEHCINPSGEQPLIVPQIVVNFARTVTNMYSHGDAFTSSHTIKEMIASLYVVPIQV
;
A
#
# COMPACT_ATOMS: atom_id res chain seq x y z
N MET A 1 -19.44 8.14 5.04
CA MET A 1 -20.29 7.50 6.09
C MET A 1 -20.67 6.10 5.61
N VAL A 2 -20.01 5.06 6.12
CA VAL A 2 -20.19 3.67 5.63
C VAL A 2 -21.41 3.03 6.29
N VAL A 3 -22.34 2.55 5.47
CA VAL A 3 -23.49 1.75 5.90
C VAL A 3 -23.00 0.34 6.21
N ALA A 4 -23.20 -0.09 7.46
CA ALA A 4 -22.76 -1.38 7.99
C ALA A 4 -23.65 -2.53 7.53
N GLY A 5 -23.05 -3.57 6.94
CA GLY A 5 -23.70 -4.84 6.59
C GLY A 5 -22.96 -6.04 7.17
N ARG A 6 -23.57 -6.63 8.22
CA ARG A 6 -23.38 -7.95 8.88
C ARG A 6 -22.02 -8.66 8.74
N GLY A 7 -21.27 -8.68 9.85
CA GLY A 7 -19.93 -9.25 9.99
C GLY A 7 -19.86 -10.74 10.35
N GLY A 8 -18.85 -11.41 9.79
CA GLY A 8 -18.23 -12.61 10.34
C GLY A 8 -17.02 -12.26 11.21
N ASN A 9 -16.71 -13.08 12.22
CA ASN A 9 -15.78 -12.82 13.35
C ASN A 9 -14.32 -12.45 13.04
N ASN A 10 -13.88 -12.47 11.77
CA ASN A 10 -12.50 -12.18 11.37
C ASN A 10 -12.08 -10.72 11.65
N HIS A 11 -13.03 -9.79 11.77
CA HIS A 11 -12.80 -8.36 12.03
C HIS A 11 -12.20 -8.06 13.42
N ARG A 12 -12.39 -8.95 14.40
CA ARG A 12 -11.92 -8.75 15.78
C ARG A 12 -10.46 -9.14 15.97
N VAL A 13 -9.92 -9.91 15.03
CA VAL A 13 -8.59 -10.51 15.13
C VAL A 13 -7.52 -9.52 14.71
N ALA A 14 -7.69 -8.90 13.55
CA ALA A 14 -6.66 -8.05 12.96
C ALA A 14 -6.43 -6.75 13.77
N ALA A 15 -7.40 -6.34 14.61
CA ALA A 15 -7.29 -5.20 15.52
C ALA A 15 -6.45 -5.48 16.78
N ARG A 16 -6.21 -6.75 17.12
CA ARG A 16 -5.42 -7.14 18.29
C ARG A 16 -3.92 -7.15 18.00
N TRP A 17 -3.54 -7.61 16.80
CA TRP A 17 -2.13 -7.72 16.37
C TRP A 17 -1.27 -8.48 17.39
N ASP A 18 -1.80 -9.60 17.89
CA ASP A 18 -1.11 -10.46 18.86
C ASP A 18 -1.56 -11.92 18.69
N GLU A 19 -0.80 -12.84 19.25
CA GLU A 19 -1.01 -14.29 19.11
C GLU A 19 -2.37 -14.77 19.64
N SER A 20 -2.99 -14.05 20.59
CA SER A 20 -4.32 -14.42 21.13
C SER A 20 -5.42 -14.38 20.07
N ALA A 21 -5.17 -13.69 18.97
CA ALA A 21 -6.08 -13.57 17.86
C ALA A 21 -6.04 -14.79 16.91
N ILE A 22 -4.98 -15.59 16.95
CA ILE A 22 -4.79 -16.78 16.08
C ILE A 22 -5.94 -17.78 16.26
N GLY A 23 -6.39 -18.01 17.49
CA GLY A 23 -7.47 -18.95 17.79
C GLY A 23 -8.83 -18.60 17.17
N LEU A 24 -9.00 -17.34 16.75
CA LEU A 24 -10.23 -16.81 16.16
C LEU A 24 -10.21 -16.81 14.62
N LEU A 25 -9.08 -17.18 14.00
CA LEU A 25 -8.93 -17.19 12.55
C LEU A 25 -9.37 -18.52 11.93
N PRO A 26 -9.84 -18.50 10.66
CA PRO A 26 -9.96 -19.70 9.86
C PRO A 26 -8.63 -20.46 9.76
N GLU A 27 -8.69 -21.79 9.72
CA GLU A 27 -7.50 -22.65 9.80
C GLU A 27 -6.43 -22.32 8.74
N TYR A 28 -6.85 -21.96 7.53
CA TYR A 28 -5.95 -21.62 6.43
C TYR A 28 -5.15 -20.32 6.64
N ILE A 29 -5.56 -19.43 7.55
CA ILE A 29 -4.88 -18.14 7.81
C ILE A 29 -3.96 -18.23 9.03
N LYS A 30 -4.22 -19.10 9.99
CA LYS A 30 -3.50 -19.15 11.28
C LYS A 30 -1.97 -19.18 11.11
N GLY A 31 -1.47 -20.05 10.25
CA GLY A 31 -0.04 -20.17 9.98
C GLY A 31 0.57 -18.91 9.36
N PHE A 32 -0.13 -18.30 8.39
CA PHE A 32 0.31 -17.06 7.76
C PHE A 32 0.34 -15.90 8.78
N TYR A 33 -0.69 -15.76 9.61
CA TYR A 33 -0.76 -14.70 10.62
C TYR A 33 0.33 -14.83 11.68
N ALA A 34 0.61 -16.05 12.16
CA ALA A 34 1.70 -16.30 13.10
C ALA A 34 3.07 -15.95 12.50
N HIS A 35 3.31 -16.33 11.24
CA HIS A 35 4.54 -15.98 10.54
C HIS A 35 4.68 -14.47 10.32
N LEU A 36 3.57 -13.79 9.99
CA LEU A 36 3.52 -12.35 9.83
C LEU A 36 3.91 -11.63 11.12
N LEU A 37 3.31 -11.98 12.27
CA LEU A 37 3.63 -11.39 13.57
C LEU A 37 5.11 -11.53 13.90
N LYS A 38 5.65 -12.74 13.75
CA LYS A 38 7.07 -13.02 14.00
C LYS A 38 8.01 -12.15 13.15
N THR A 39 7.69 -11.97 11.87
CA THR A 39 8.46 -11.12 10.95
C THR A 39 8.45 -9.65 11.40
N PHE A 40 7.29 -9.15 11.85
CA PHE A 40 7.20 -7.79 12.38
C PHE A 40 7.92 -7.63 13.72
N ASP A 41 7.91 -8.63 14.60
CA ASP A 41 8.68 -8.63 15.83
C ASP A 41 10.19 -8.56 15.54
N SER A 42 10.69 -9.32 14.56
CA SER A 42 12.09 -9.22 14.14
C SER A 42 12.46 -7.84 13.58
N PHE A 43 11.57 -7.20 12.83
CA PHE A 43 11.80 -5.82 12.37
C PHE A 43 11.75 -4.81 13.52
N ALA A 44 10.89 -5.01 14.51
CA ALA A 44 10.81 -4.15 15.69
C ALA A 44 12.06 -4.25 16.57
N GLU A 45 12.67 -5.44 16.67
CA GLU A 45 13.95 -5.66 17.34
C GLU A 45 15.12 -4.93 16.63
N GLU A 46 15.13 -4.91 15.29
CA GLU A 46 16.12 -4.18 14.49
C GLU A 46 15.96 -2.65 14.55
N LEU A 47 14.71 -2.16 14.69
CA LEU A 47 14.39 -0.72 14.67
C LEU A 47 14.38 -0.04 16.06
N GLY A 48 14.54 -0.82 17.14
CA GLY A 48 14.52 -0.36 18.53
C GLY A 48 13.10 -0.18 19.11
N PRO A 49 12.96 -0.11 20.46
CA PRO A 49 11.66 -0.17 21.16
C PRO A 49 10.73 1.05 20.90
N GLU A 50 11.24 2.09 20.26
CA GLU A 50 10.55 3.35 19.97
C GLU A 50 10.07 3.36 18.51
N LYS A 51 8.89 2.77 18.26
CA LYS A 51 7.84 3.27 17.33
C LYS A 51 6.79 2.18 17.04
N ARG A 52 5.70 2.21 17.82
CA ARG A 52 4.48 1.44 17.51
C ARG A 52 3.52 2.34 16.72
N TYR A 53 3.39 2.10 15.43
CA TYR A 53 2.40 2.78 14.59
C TYR A 53 1.05 2.05 14.66
N ARG A 54 0.00 2.77 15.04
CA ARG A 54 -1.40 2.31 15.02
C ARG A 54 -2.08 2.89 13.78
N ARG A 55 -2.60 2.05 12.90
CA ARG A 55 -3.51 2.48 11.84
C ARG A 55 -4.63 1.46 11.63
N GLU A 56 -5.83 2.01 11.43
CA GLU A 56 -7.11 1.30 11.36
C GLU A 56 -7.32 0.60 10.01
N GLN A 57 -8.20 -0.41 10.02
CA GLN A 57 -8.60 -1.25 8.88
C GLN A 57 -10.09 -1.10 8.55
N THR A 58 -10.46 -1.48 7.33
CA THR A 58 -11.82 -1.93 6.93
C THR A 58 -11.68 -3.01 5.86
N GLY A 59 -12.69 -3.87 5.62
CA GLY A 59 -12.59 -5.11 4.80
C GLY A 59 -13.59 -5.27 3.64
N ASN A 60 -13.70 -6.52 3.14
CA ASN A 60 -14.59 -7.11 2.10
C ASN A 60 -14.72 -6.33 0.79
N HIS A 61 -14.18 -6.88 -0.31
CA HIS A 61 -14.21 -6.32 -1.68
C HIS A 61 -14.40 -4.81 -1.70
N TYR A 62 -13.30 -4.10 -1.47
CA TYR A 62 -13.30 -2.65 -1.50
C TYR A 62 -13.92 -2.17 -2.80
N ALA A 63 -14.98 -1.36 -2.69
CA ALA A 63 -15.43 -0.57 -3.81
C ALA A 63 -14.22 0.20 -4.34
N SER A 64 -13.96 0.11 -5.65
CA SER A 64 -12.78 0.75 -6.23
C SER A 64 -12.86 2.26 -6.01
N THR A 65 -11.71 2.95 -6.00
CA THR A 65 -11.66 4.42 -5.89
C THR A 65 -12.60 5.08 -6.91
N ILE A 66 -12.71 4.51 -8.11
CA ILE A 66 -13.65 4.95 -9.15
C ILE A 66 -15.10 4.80 -8.69
N GLN A 67 -15.50 3.63 -8.19
CA GLN A 67 -16.86 3.39 -7.71
C GLN A 67 -17.25 4.30 -6.53
N CYS A 68 -16.32 4.53 -5.59
CA CYS A 68 -16.53 5.44 -4.48
C CYS A 68 -16.73 6.88 -4.96
N TYR A 69 -15.83 7.36 -5.82
CA TYR A 69 -15.89 8.73 -6.34
C TYR A 69 -17.17 8.98 -7.16
N MET A 70 -17.53 8.04 -8.05
CA MET A 70 -18.78 8.13 -8.82
C MET A 70 -20.02 8.22 -7.92
N LYS A 71 -20.05 7.42 -6.85
CA LYS A 71 -21.18 7.42 -5.92
C LYS A 71 -21.27 8.72 -5.13
N GLU A 72 -20.14 9.29 -4.74
CA GLU A 72 -20.08 10.53 -3.95
C GLU A 72 -20.39 11.78 -4.77
N HIS A 73 -19.97 11.81 -6.04
CA HIS A 73 -20.06 12.99 -6.90
C HIS A 73 -21.09 12.88 -8.03
N GLY A 74 -21.72 11.72 -8.22
CA GLY A 74 -22.69 11.48 -9.29
C GLY A 74 -22.08 11.52 -10.70
N THR A 75 -20.78 11.28 -10.83
CA THR A 75 -20.01 11.42 -12.07
C THR A 75 -20.05 10.15 -12.93
N THR A 76 -19.76 10.31 -14.23
CA THR A 76 -19.52 9.18 -15.13
C THR A 76 -18.15 8.53 -14.87
N ILE A 77 -17.90 7.34 -15.42
CA ILE A 77 -16.59 6.67 -15.31
C ILE A 77 -15.50 7.54 -15.94
N GLN A 78 -15.75 8.13 -17.11
CA GLN A 78 -14.78 8.96 -17.83
C GLN A 78 -14.39 10.20 -17.02
N GLU A 79 -15.38 10.95 -16.52
CA GLU A 79 -15.14 12.14 -15.68
C GLU A 79 -14.41 11.78 -14.39
N THR A 80 -14.77 10.66 -13.77
CA THR A 80 -14.10 10.16 -12.57
C THR A 80 -12.64 9.81 -12.85
N CYS A 81 -12.37 9.08 -13.92
CA CYS A 81 -11.00 8.73 -14.32
C CYS A 81 -10.17 9.97 -14.63
N GLN A 82 -10.75 10.96 -15.32
CA GLN A 82 -10.07 12.23 -15.59
C GLN A 82 -9.75 12.96 -14.28
N LYS A 83 -10.71 13.03 -13.35
CA LYS A 83 -10.51 13.75 -12.10
C LYS A 83 -9.50 13.07 -11.17
N LEU A 84 -9.50 11.74 -11.12
CA LEU A 84 -8.50 10.97 -10.37
C LEU A 84 -7.10 11.17 -10.95
N LYS A 85 -6.95 11.30 -12.28
CA LYS A 85 -5.65 11.62 -12.90
C LYS A 85 -5.14 12.99 -12.46
N GLU A 86 -5.98 14.02 -12.48
CA GLU A 86 -5.62 15.36 -11.99
C GLU A 86 -5.16 15.31 -10.53
N LEU A 87 -5.90 14.62 -9.66
CA LEU A 87 -5.54 14.47 -8.25
C LEU A 87 -4.19 13.74 -8.07
N ILE A 88 -3.90 12.73 -8.90
CA ILE A 88 -2.61 12.02 -8.89
C ILE A 88 -1.48 12.95 -9.35
N GLU A 89 -1.70 13.73 -10.42
CA GLU A 89 -0.71 14.67 -10.94
C GLU A 89 -0.41 15.80 -9.94
N ASP A 90 -1.41 16.33 -9.26
CA ASP A 90 -1.23 17.35 -8.24
C ASP A 90 -0.48 16.77 -7.02
N ALA A 91 -0.88 15.60 -6.51
CA ALA A 91 -0.15 14.92 -5.44
C ALA A 91 1.30 14.60 -5.83
N TRP A 92 1.57 14.30 -7.11
CA TRP A 92 2.91 14.09 -7.61
C TRP A 92 3.76 15.37 -7.56
N LYS A 93 3.20 16.51 -7.97
CA LYS A 93 3.87 17.82 -7.87
C LYS A 93 4.21 18.15 -6.43
N ASP A 94 3.26 17.96 -5.51
CA ASP A 94 3.45 18.21 -4.08
C ASP A 94 4.58 17.36 -3.49
N MET A 95 4.62 16.06 -3.80
CA MET A 95 5.70 15.17 -3.35
C MET A 95 7.07 15.59 -3.88
N VAL A 96 7.15 15.99 -5.15
CA VAL A 96 8.40 16.43 -5.79
C VAL A 96 8.85 17.76 -5.21
N GLU A 97 7.94 18.72 -5.02
CA GLU A 97 8.24 20.01 -4.41
C GLU A 97 8.83 19.84 -3.00
N HIS A 98 8.21 19.01 -2.17
CA HIS A 98 8.71 18.71 -0.81
C HIS A 98 10.10 18.04 -0.82
N CYS A 99 10.42 17.31 -1.90
CA CYS A 99 11.71 16.64 -2.06
C CYS A 99 12.81 17.61 -2.51
N ILE A 100 12.48 18.63 -3.31
CA ILE A 100 13.41 19.64 -3.85
C ILE A 100 13.59 20.81 -2.87
N ASN A 101 12.54 21.19 -2.15
CA ASN A 101 12.50 22.30 -1.20
C ASN A 101 12.23 21.79 0.22
N PRO A 102 13.19 21.10 0.86
CA PRO A 102 12.99 20.50 2.17
C PRO A 102 12.73 21.56 3.24
N SER A 103 11.67 21.37 4.04
CA SER A 103 11.32 22.26 5.16
C SER A 103 12.33 22.25 6.32
N GLY A 104 13.28 21.30 6.32
CA GLY A 104 14.24 21.08 7.40
C GLY A 104 13.66 20.30 8.60
N GLU A 105 12.35 20.02 8.60
CA GLU A 105 11.67 19.30 9.69
C GLU A 105 11.98 17.79 9.71
N GLN A 106 12.43 17.23 8.58
CA GLN A 106 12.76 15.82 8.46
C GLN A 106 14.03 15.58 7.62
N PRO A 107 14.77 14.48 7.86
CA PRO A 107 15.89 14.09 7.02
C PRO A 107 15.46 13.87 5.55
N LEU A 108 16.30 14.26 4.60
CA LEU A 108 16.05 14.14 3.15
C LEU A 108 15.73 12.71 2.67
N ILE A 109 16.18 11.70 3.42
CA ILE A 109 15.88 10.30 3.09
C ILE A 109 14.37 9.99 3.17
N VAL A 110 13.62 10.68 4.04
CA VAL A 110 12.18 10.47 4.20
C VAL A 110 11.40 10.84 2.92
N PRO A 111 11.47 12.07 2.38
CA PRO A 111 10.78 12.41 1.15
C PRO A 111 11.33 11.62 -0.06
N GLN A 112 12.62 11.30 -0.08
CA GLN A 112 13.20 10.48 -1.15
C GLN A 112 12.59 9.06 -1.20
N ILE A 113 12.38 8.42 -0.05
CA ILE A 113 11.70 7.12 0.04
C ILE A 113 10.26 7.23 -0.48
N VAL A 114 9.54 8.29 -0.10
CA VAL A 114 8.15 8.50 -0.55
C VAL A 114 8.07 8.66 -2.07
N VAL A 115 8.93 9.51 -2.66
CA VAL A 115 8.98 9.71 -4.12
C VAL A 115 9.39 8.42 -4.83
N ASN A 116 10.40 7.71 -4.34
CA ASN A 116 10.83 6.44 -4.93
C ASN A 116 9.72 5.39 -4.88
N PHE A 117 8.98 5.30 -3.78
CA PHE A 117 7.83 4.42 -3.66
C PHE A 117 6.73 4.77 -4.67
N ALA A 118 6.39 6.06 -4.80
CA ALA A 118 5.42 6.51 -5.80
C ALA A 118 5.85 6.15 -7.23
N ARG A 119 7.15 6.27 -7.57
CA ARG A 119 7.70 5.83 -8.86
C ARG A 119 7.53 4.33 -9.08
N THR A 120 7.81 3.53 -8.05
CA THR A 120 7.62 2.07 -8.13
C THR A 120 6.17 1.71 -8.39
N VAL A 121 5.22 2.33 -7.68
CA VAL A 121 3.78 2.11 -7.87
C VAL A 121 3.36 2.51 -9.30
N THR A 122 3.76 3.70 -9.78
CA THR A 122 3.47 4.13 -11.15
C THR A 122 4.03 3.15 -12.18
N ASN A 123 5.27 2.69 -11.97
CA ASN A 123 5.88 1.70 -12.85
C ASN A 123 5.11 0.38 -12.87
N MET A 124 4.74 -0.15 -11.70
CA MET A 124 3.98 -1.40 -11.57
C MET A 124 2.58 -1.32 -12.21
N TYR A 125 1.90 -0.17 -12.14
CA TYR A 125 0.50 -0.06 -12.57
C TYR A 125 0.29 0.67 -13.90
N SER A 126 1.36 1.13 -14.56
CA SER A 126 1.31 1.88 -15.81
C SER A 126 0.72 1.09 -17.00
N HIS A 127 0.88 -0.24 -17.01
CA HIS A 127 0.47 -1.11 -18.13
C HIS A 127 -0.50 -2.23 -17.69
N GLY A 128 -1.06 -2.12 -16.49
CA GLY A 128 -1.92 -3.14 -15.89
C GLY A 128 -1.47 -3.52 -14.48
N ASP A 129 -2.02 -4.60 -13.93
CA ASP A 129 -1.68 -5.06 -12.59
C ASP A 129 -0.39 -5.91 -12.60
N ALA A 130 0.78 -5.28 -12.65
CA ALA A 130 2.05 -6.00 -12.64
C ALA A 130 2.36 -6.69 -11.30
N PHE A 131 1.69 -6.29 -10.22
CA PHE A 131 1.87 -6.90 -8.92
C PHE A 131 1.29 -8.33 -8.92
N THR A 132 0.06 -8.49 -9.40
CA THR A 132 -0.58 -9.81 -9.54
C THR A 132 -0.10 -10.53 -10.81
N SER A 133 0.12 -9.78 -11.89
CA SER A 133 0.54 -10.29 -13.21
C SER A 133 2.01 -9.96 -13.47
N SER A 134 2.90 -10.62 -12.73
CA SER A 134 4.35 -10.33 -12.72
C SER A 134 5.10 -10.49 -14.04
N HIS A 135 4.47 -11.07 -15.07
CA HIS A 135 5.09 -11.21 -16.39
C HIS A 135 5.43 -9.86 -17.04
N THR A 136 4.69 -8.79 -16.72
CA THR A 136 4.89 -7.45 -17.29
C THR A 136 6.16 -6.74 -16.77
N ILE A 137 6.69 -7.15 -15.61
CA ILE A 137 7.91 -6.56 -15.00
C ILE A 137 9.13 -7.49 -15.04
N LYS A 138 8.97 -8.71 -15.57
CA LYS A 138 10.01 -9.74 -15.59
C LYS A 138 11.28 -9.29 -16.29
N GLU A 139 11.16 -8.61 -17.43
CA GLU A 139 12.30 -8.12 -18.21
C GLU A 139 13.07 -7.03 -17.46
N MET A 140 12.36 -6.13 -16.78
CA MET A 140 12.97 -5.10 -15.92
C MET A 140 13.74 -5.73 -14.76
N ILE A 141 13.17 -6.74 -14.10
CA ILE A 141 13.88 -7.43 -13.00
C ILE A 141 15.13 -8.13 -13.54
N ALA A 142 15.04 -8.76 -14.71
CA ALA A 142 16.18 -9.42 -15.33
C ALA A 142 17.31 -8.43 -15.67
N SER A 143 16.99 -7.26 -16.23
CA SER A 143 18.01 -6.26 -16.56
C SER A 143 18.67 -5.63 -15.34
N LEU A 144 17.96 -5.51 -14.22
CA LEU A 144 18.50 -4.90 -13.00
C LEU A 144 19.33 -5.88 -12.15
N TYR A 145 18.94 -7.17 -12.11
CA TYR A 145 19.48 -8.11 -11.12
C TYR A 145 20.06 -9.41 -11.71
N VAL A 146 19.87 -9.69 -13.00
CA VAL A 146 20.30 -10.95 -13.62
C VAL A 146 21.33 -10.72 -14.73
N VAL A 147 21.05 -9.79 -15.64
CA VAL A 147 21.90 -9.51 -16.79
C VAL A 147 22.86 -8.38 -16.43
N PRO A 148 24.17 -8.65 -16.32
CA PRO A 148 25.14 -7.60 -16.05
C PRO A 148 25.26 -6.65 -17.25
N ILE A 149 25.49 -5.37 -16.96
CA ILE A 149 25.83 -4.40 -18.00
C ILE A 149 27.18 -4.79 -18.61
N GLN A 150 27.21 -5.01 -19.92
CA GLN A 150 28.47 -5.23 -20.62
C GLN A 150 29.21 -3.89 -20.75
N VAL A 151 30.44 -3.86 -20.26
CA VAL A 151 31.34 -2.69 -20.26
C VAL A 151 32.47 -2.94 -21.25
#